data_AF-A0AAE0VJE4-F1
#
_entry.id   AF-A0AAE0VJE4-F1
#
_cell.length_a   1.000
_cell.length_b   1.000
_cell.length_c   1.000
_cell.angle_alpha   90.00
_cell.angle_beta   90.00
_cell.angle_gamma   90.00
#
_symmetry.space_group_name_H-M   'P 1'
#
loop_
_entity.id
_entity.type
_entity.pdbx_description
1 polymer ?
#
loop_
_entity_poly.entity_id
_entity_poly.type
_entity_poly.pdbx_seq_one_letter_code
_entity_poly.pdbx_strand_id
1 'polypeptide(L)'
;MGKKAEKKGSTKYDGEMVEEEKGSSFYVYYLTCFATIGGLLFGYDTGIISGSLLLIGDLWKLETFWKEAIVSATIGAAAVFALLAGYLTDLLGRKKVIMLASFVFTAGAIIMAVANDIIVLLVGRLIVGIGI
;
A
#
# COMPACT_ATOMS: atom_id res chain seq x y z
N MET A 1 12.41 49.17 -11.27
CA MET A 1 12.50 47.74 -10.86
C MET A 1 11.12 47.27 -10.45
N GLY A 2 10.37 46.70 -11.40
CA GLY A 2 8.98 46.29 -11.22
C GLY A 2 8.87 44.95 -10.51
N LYS A 3 8.24 44.94 -9.32
CA LYS A 3 7.78 43.70 -8.67
C LYS A 3 6.59 43.16 -9.46
N LYS A 4 6.79 42.02 -10.12
CA LYS A 4 5.76 41.28 -10.84
C LYS A 4 4.80 40.68 -9.80
N ALA A 5 3.59 41.22 -9.73
CA ALA A 5 2.51 40.69 -8.92
C ALA A 5 2.22 39.24 -9.33
N GLU A 6 2.40 38.31 -8.39
CA GLU A 6 1.97 36.93 -8.55
C GLU A 6 0.43 36.91 -8.61
N LYS A 7 -0.09 36.53 -9.78
CA LYS A 7 -1.53 36.42 -10.07
C LYS A 7 -2.09 35.22 -9.28
N LYS A 8 -2.95 35.50 -8.30
CA LYS A 8 -3.81 34.51 -7.62
C LYS A 8 -4.85 34.03 -8.64
N GLY A 9 -4.73 32.77 -9.08
CA GLY A 9 -5.70 32.14 -9.98
C GLY A 9 -6.91 31.69 -9.16
N SER A 10 -8.07 32.26 -9.41
CA SER A 10 -9.34 31.84 -8.82
C SER A 10 -10.24 31.35 -9.94
N THR A 11 -10.63 30.07 -9.88
CA THR A 11 -11.45 29.42 -10.91
C THR A 11 -12.87 29.24 -10.37
N LYS A 12 -13.88 29.77 -11.06
CA LYS A 12 -15.29 29.71 -10.63
C LYS A 12 -15.87 28.31 -10.87
N TYR A 13 -16.17 27.59 -9.80
CA TYR A 13 -16.87 26.30 -9.84
C TYR A 13 -18.19 26.48 -9.08
N ASP A 14 -19.31 26.32 -9.78
CA ASP A 14 -20.68 26.34 -9.23
C ASP A 14 -20.99 27.46 -8.21
N GLY A 15 -20.56 28.69 -8.49
CA GLY A 15 -20.84 29.86 -7.65
C GLY A 15 -19.96 30.00 -6.41
N GLU A 16 -19.10 29.03 -6.09
CA GLU A 16 -18.16 29.08 -4.98
C GLU A 16 -16.76 29.52 -5.43
N MET A 17 -16.17 30.43 -4.65
CA MET A 17 -14.82 30.93 -4.88
C MET A 17 -13.84 29.96 -4.23
N VAL A 18 -13.46 28.90 -4.94
CA VAL A 18 -12.39 28.00 -4.50
C VAL A 18 -11.05 28.71 -4.72
N GLU A 19 -10.37 29.08 -3.63
CA GLU A 19 -8.99 29.57 -3.72
C GLU A 19 -8.08 28.40 -4.11
N GLU A 20 -7.37 28.49 -5.24
CA GLU A 20 -6.24 27.60 -5.49
C GLU A 20 -5.13 27.93 -4.49
N GLU A 21 -5.04 27.12 -3.43
CA GLU A 21 -3.86 27.01 -2.59
C GLU A 21 -2.71 26.48 -3.46
N LYS A 22 -1.87 27.40 -3.96
CA LYS A 22 -0.66 27.08 -4.72
C LYS A 22 0.40 26.53 -3.77
N GLY A 23 0.23 25.27 -3.35
CA GLY A 23 1.25 24.54 -2.60
C GLY A 23 2.56 24.50 -3.38
N SER A 24 3.70 24.61 -2.68
CA SER A 24 5.02 24.53 -3.31
C SER A 24 5.11 23.28 -4.19
N SER A 25 5.27 23.44 -5.50
CA SER A 25 5.32 22.33 -6.46
C SER A 25 6.40 21.31 -6.10
N PHE A 26 7.47 21.76 -5.44
CA PHE A 26 8.52 20.91 -4.89
C PHE A 26 8.00 20.02 -3.76
N TYR A 27 7.20 20.56 -2.84
CA TYR A 27 6.62 19.79 -1.73
C TYR A 27 5.69 18.68 -2.22
N VAL A 28 4.83 18.98 -3.21
CA VAL A 28 3.92 17.98 -3.82
C VAL A 28 4.70 16.90 -4.57
N TYR A 29 5.79 17.25 -5.24
CA TYR A 29 6.65 16.28 -5.93
C TYR A 29 7.31 15.31 -4.94
N TYR A 30 7.86 15.83 -3.82
CA TYR A 30 8.41 15.00 -2.75
C TYR A 30 7.36 14.06 -2.16
N LEU A 31 6.18 14.58 -1.83
CA LEU A 31 5.10 13.77 -1.24
C LEU A 31 4.66 12.65 -2.19
N THR A 32 4.53 12.97 -3.48
CA THR A 32 4.17 12.01 -4.53
C THR A 32 5.24 10.94 -4.70
N CYS A 33 6.54 11.29 -4.70
CA CYS A 33 7.63 10.32 -4.77
C CYS A 33 7.57 9.31 -3.61
N PHE A 34 7.35 9.75 -2.38
CA PHE A 34 7.24 8.82 -1.25
C PHE A 34 5.95 7.98 -1.31
N ALA A 35 4.84 8.57 -1.74
CA ALA A 35 3.58 7.83 -1.93
C ALA A 35 3.72 6.74 -3.00
N THR A 36 4.41 7.02 -4.11
CA THR A 36 4.61 6.03 -5.18
C THR A 36 5.60 4.94 -4.81
N ILE A 37 6.62 5.23 -3.97
CA ILE A 37 7.51 4.18 -3.42
C ILE A 37 6.71 3.15 -2.61
N GLY A 38 5.73 3.60 -1.82
CA GLY A 38 4.83 2.69 -1.09
C GLY A 38 4.04 1.78 -2.04
N GLY A 39 3.45 2.35 -3.09
CA GLY A 39 2.74 1.58 -4.12
C GLY A 39 3.66 0.62 -4.90
N LEU A 40 4.90 1.03 -5.18
CA LEU A 40 5.91 0.20 -5.84
C LEU A 40 6.32 -0.99 -4.95
N LEU A 41 6.49 -0.77 -3.65
CA LEU A 41 6.86 -1.83 -2.70
C LEU A 41 5.75 -2.88 -2.58
N PHE A 42 4.49 -2.45 -2.58
CA PHE A 42 3.34 -3.35 -2.65
C PHE A 42 3.34 -4.21 -3.93
N GLY A 43 3.59 -3.58 -5.08
CA GLY A 43 3.74 -4.29 -6.37
C GLY A 43 4.91 -5.27 -6.37
N TYR A 44 6.02 -4.93 -5.69
CA TYR A 44 7.17 -5.82 -5.56
C TYR A 44 6.86 -7.08 -4.75
N ASP A 45 6.20 -6.98 -3.59
CA ASP A 45 5.86 -8.14 -2.77
C ASP A 45 4.88 -9.10 -3.47
N THR A 46 3.89 -8.55 -4.17
CA THR A 46 2.93 -9.34 -4.96
C THR A 46 3.58 -9.96 -6.21
N GLY A 47 4.60 -9.32 -6.78
CA GLY A 47 5.38 -9.86 -7.88
C GLY A 47 6.32 -10.99 -7.45
N ILE A 48 7.09 -10.79 -6.38
CA ILE A 48 8.13 -11.74 -5.98
C ILE A 48 7.56 -13.07 -5.50
N ILE A 49 6.38 -13.05 -4.85
CA ILE A 49 5.73 -14.29 -4.37
C ILE A 49 5.42 -15.26 -5.51
N SER A 50 5.04 -14.76 -6.68
CA SER A 50 4.75 -15.59 -7.85
C SER A 50 6.00 -16.35 -8.32
N GLY A 51 7.18 -15.71 -8.26
CA GLY A 51 8.46 -16.36 -8.54
C GLY A 51 8.91 -17.29 -7.41
N SER A 52 8.74 -16.88 -6.16
CA SER A 52 9.16 -17.65 -4.99
C SER A 52 8.35 -18.94 -4.80
N LEU A 53 7.05 -18.96 -5.11
CA LEU A 53 6.20 -20.14 -4.99
C LEU A 53 6.59 -21.29 -5.93
N LEU A 54 7.22 -20.98 -7.06
CA LEU A 54 7.79 -22.00 -7.94
C LEU A 54 8.98 -22.70 -7.24
N LEU A 55 9.93 -21.91 -6.73
CA LEU A 55 11.13 -22.40 -6.07
C LEU A 55 10.82 -23.17 -4.77
N ILE A 56 9.97 -22.61 -3.90
CA ILE A 56 9.55 -23.26 -2.65
C ILE A 56 8.72 -24.51 -2.96
N GLY A 57 7.92 -24.46 -4.02
CA GLY A 57 7.17 -25.59 -4.53
C GLY A 57 8.04 -26.80 -4.85
N ASP A 58 9.17 -26.58 -5.53
CA ASP A 58 10.10 -27.64 -5.92
C ASP A 58 10.92 -28.16 -4.73
N LEU A 59 11.33 -27.27 -3.82
CA LEU A 59 12.11 -27.63 -2.61
C LEU A 59 11.30 -28.44 -1.59
N TRP A 60 10.04 -28.04 -1.35
CA TRP A 60 9.17 -28.64 -0.33
C TRP A 60 8.14 -29.62 -0.91
N LYS A 61 8.19 -29.91 -2.21
CA LYS A 61 7.21 -30.76 -2.94
C LYS A 61 5.76 -30.40 -2.60
N LEU A 62 5.47 -29.11 -2.60
CA LEU A 62 4.17 -28.60 -2.17
C LEU A 62 3.08 -28.92 -3.18
N GLU A 63 1.97 -29.41 -2.66
CA GLU A 63 0.73 -29.57 -3.43
C GLU A 63 0.27 -28.22 -3.98
N THR A 64 -0.28 -28.22 -5.19
CA THR A 64 -0.82 -27.03 -5.87
C THR A 64 -1.81 -26.27 -4.99
N PHE A 65 -2.61 -26.99 -4.20
CA PHE A 65 -3.56 -26.41 -3.25
C PHE A 65 -2.93 -25.39 -2.30
N TRP A 66 -1.75 -25.68 -1.75
CA TRP A 66 -1.09 -24.77 -0.81
C TRP A 66 -0.56 -23.49 -1.47
N LYS A 67 -0.09 -23.59 -2.72
CA LYS A 67 0.37 -22.42 -3.48
C LYS A 67 -0.79 -21.47 -3.74
N GLU A 68 -1.93 -22.01 -4.16
CA GLU A 68 -3.15 -21.24 -4.39
C GLU A 68 -3.72 -20.67 -3.08
N ALA A 69 -3.68 -21.43 -1.99
CA ALA A 69 -4.12 -20.97 -0.68
C ALA A 69 -3.33 -19.75 -0.21
N ILE A 70 -2.00 -19.73 -0.39
CA ILE A 70 -1.15 -18.59 0.00
C ILE A 70 -1.51 -17.31 -0.78
N VAL A 71 -1.68 -17.43 -2.10
CA VAL A 71 -2.00 -16.27 -2.95
C VAL A 71 -3.41 -15.77 -2.69
N SER A 72 -4.39 -16.68 -2.65
CA SER A 72 -5.81 -16.33 -2.44
C SER A 72 -6.06 -15.77 -1.03
N ALA A 73 -5.38 -16.28 0.01
CA ALA A 73 -5.47 -15.75 1.36
C ALA A 73 -5.05 -14.28 1.43
N THR A 74 -3.94 -13.92 0.77
CA THR A 74 -3.45 -12.53 0.73
C THR A 74 -4.47 -11.60 0.07
N ILE A 75 -5.00 -12.00 -1.09
CA ILE A 75 -6.00 -11.23 -1.85
C ILE A 75 -7.31 -11.14 -1.07
N GLY A 76 -7.75 -12.22 -0.42
CA GLY A 76 -8.95 -12.26 0.39
C GLY A 76 -8.86 -11.33 1.60
N ALA A 77 -7.74 -11.34 2.32
CA ALA A 77 -7.49 -10.42 3.42
C ALA A 77 -7.47 -8.96 2.95
N ALA A 78 -6.78 -8.67 1.85
CA ALA A 78 -6.72 -7.33 1.26
C ALA A 78 -8.11 -6.83 0.82
N ALA A 79 -8.95 -7.69 0.23
CA ALA A 79 -10.30 -7.29 -0.17
C ALA A 79 -11.16 -6.88 1.03
N VAL A 80 -11.09 -7.63 2.13
CA VAL A 80 -11.84 -7.31 3.36
C VAL A 80 -11.30 -6.04 4.01
N PHE A 81 -9.97 -5.90 4.09
CA PHE A 81 -9.35 -4.75 4.73
C PHE A 81 -9.41 -3.48 3.89
N ALA A 82 -9.45 -3.54 2.56
CA ALA A 82 -9.66 -2.37 1.71
C ALA A 82 -11.00 -1.68 2.00
N LEU A 83 -12.06 -2.46 2.26
CA LEU A 83 -13.36 -1.92 2.66
C LEU A 83 -13.30 -1.22 4.03
N LEU A 84 -12.59 -1.82 4.99
CA LEU A 84 -12.38 -1.25 6.33
C LEU A 84 -11.46 -0.02 6.30
N ALA A 85 -10.41 -0.05 5.48
CA ALA A 85 -9.41 0.99 5.35
C ALA A 85 -10.02 2.28 4.79
N GLY A 86 -11.01 2.18 3.90
CA GLY A 86 -11.78 3.34 3.44
C GLY A 86 -12.46 4.06 4.61
N TYR A 87 -13.23 3.32 5.42
CA TYR A 87 -13.89 3.87 6.60
C TYR A 87 -12.90 4.43 7.64
N LEU A 88 -11.81 3.69 7.92
CA LEU A 88 -10.73 4.14 8.82
C LEU A 88 -10.06 5.42 8.32
N THR A 89 -9.89 5.57 7.01
CA THR A 89 -9.27 6.73 6.37
C THR A 89 -10.11 7.98 6.58
N ASP A 90 -11.44 7.86 6.49
CA ASP A 90 -12.36 8.97 6.69
C ASP A 90 -12.41 9.40 8.16
N LEU A 91 -12.27 8.47 9.11
CA LEU A 91 -12.32 8.75 10.55
C LEU A 91 -10.98 9.29 11.12
N LEU A 92 -9.86 8.66 10.77
CA LEU A 92 -8.54 8.93 11.38
C LEU A 92 -7.66 9.85 10.53
N GLY A 93 -8.01 10.04 9.26
CA GLY A 93 -7.26 10.78 8.26
C GLY A 93 -6.22 9.93 7.52
N ARG A 94 -6.05 10.20 6.21
CA ARG A 94 -5.18 9.46 5.28
C ARG A 94 -3.77 9.18 5.80
N LYS A 95 -3.09 10.18 6.36
CA LYS A 95 -1.68 10.04 6.79
C LYS A 95 -1.48 8.96 7.87
N LYS A 96 -2.40 8.89 8.84
CA LYS A 96 -2.30 7.94 9.96
C LYS A 96 -2.60 6.51 9.49
N VAL A 97 -3.58 6.35 8.60
CA VAL A 97 -3.95 5.05 8.05
C VAL A 97 -2.82 4.49 7.18
N ILE A 98 -2.21 5.31 6.32
CA ILE A 98 -1.04 4.89 5.52
C ILE A 98 0.12 4.44 6.43
N MET A 99 0.40 5.18 7.50
CA MET A 99 1.45 4.81 8.46
C MET A 99 1.15 3.49 9.19
N LEU A 100 -0.10 3.27 9.60
CA LEU A 100 -0.53 2.03 10.23
C LEU A 100 -0.43 0.85 9.25
N ALA A 101 -0.89 1.03 8.01
CA ALA A 101 -0.80 0.03 6.94
C ALA A 101 0.66 -0.37 6.68
N SER A 102 1.57 0.59 6.57
CA SER A 102 3.01 0.35 6.43
C SER A 102 3.60 -0.43 7.62
N PHE A 103 3.16 -0.17 8.84
CA PHE A 103 3.63 -0.89 10.02
C PHE A 103 3.16 -2.36 10.01
N VAL A 104 1.88 -2.59 9.70
CA VAL A 104 1.31 -3.94 9.58
C VAL A 104 1.98 -4.73 8.46
N PHE A 105 2.16 -4.10 7.29
CA PHE A 105 2.87 -4.69 6.15
C PHE A 105 4.30 -5.09 6.52
N THR A 106 5.03 -4.21 7.21
CA THR A 106 6.41 -4.48 7.65
C THR A 106 6.46 -5.63 8.66
N ALA A 107 5.52 -5.68 9.61
CA ALA A 107 5.44 -6.77 10.58
C ALA A 107 5.17 -8.12 9.90
N GLY A 108 4.24 -8.15 8.94
CA GLY A 108 3.97 -9.34 8.12
C GLY A 108 5.19 -9.79 7.32
N ALA A 109 5.92 -8.84 6.72
CA ALA A 109 7.16 -9.13 6.00
C ALA A 109 8.25 -9.75 6.89
N ILE A 110 8.40 -9.27 8.13
CA ILE A 110 9.34 -9.86 9.10
C ILE A 110 8.93 -11.29 9.45
N ILE A 111 7.63 -11.54 9.66
CA ILE A 111 7.12 -12.89 9.95
C ILE A 111 7.42 -13.84 8.78
N MET A 112 7.21 -13.39 7.54
CA MET A 112 7.55 -14.17 6.35
C MET A 112 9.06 -14.42 6.22
N ALA A 113 9.91 -13.46 6.62
CA ALA A 113 11.36 -13.61 6.55
C ALA A 113 11.91 -14.68 7.51
N VAL A 114 11.23 -14.95 8.62
CA VAL A 114 11.65 -15.97 9.63
C VAL A 114 10.82 -17.26 9.49
N ALA A 115 9.95 -17.36 8.47
CA ALA A 115 9.07 -18.51 8.29
C ALA A 115 9.88 -19.78 7.94
N ASN A 116 9.77 -20.80 8.81
CA ASN A 116 10.36 -22.12 8.58
C ASN A 116 9.33 -23.16 8.10
N ASP A 117 8.04 -22.84 8.23
CA ASP A 117 6.92 -23.70 7.85
C ASP A 117 5.94 -22.96 6.94
N ILE A 118 5.20 -23.72 6.11
CA ILE A 118 4.22 -23.14 5.19
C ILE A 118 3.08 -22.41 5.92
N ILE A 119 2.72 -22.88 7.11
CA ILE A 119 1.67 -22.27 7.93
C ILE A 119 2.11 -20.88 8.41
N VAL A 120 3.36 -20.74 8.84
CA VAL A 120 3.91 -19.45 9.27
C VAL A 120 3.98 -18.48 8.10
N LEU A 121 4.35 -18.99 6.91
CA LEU A 121 4.35 -18.20 5.68
C LEU A 121 2.93 -17.75 5.28
N LEU A 122 1.93 -18.63 5.39
CA LEU A 122 0.52 -18.29 5.15
C LEU A 122 0.00 -17.23 6.13
N VAL A 123 0.36 -17.33 7.41
CA VAL A 123 -0.01 -16.33 8.43
C VAL A 123 0.67 -14.98 8.14
N GLY A 124 1.96 -14.98 7.79
CA GLY A 124 2.65 -13.76 7.39
C GLY A 124 2.00 -13.10 6.16
N ARG A 125 1.54 -13.90 5.19
CA ARG A 125 0.82 -13.46 4.00
C ARG A 125 -0.55 -12.87 4.30
N LEU A 126 -1.29 -13.45 5.23
CA LEU A 126 -2.53 -12.87 5.74
C LEU A 126 -2.27 -11.50 6.39
N ILE A 127 -1.26 -11.40 7.25
CA ILE A 127 -0.92 -10.14 7.93
C ILE A 127 -0.50 -9.07 6.92
N VAL A 128 0.28 -9.42 5.90
CA VAL A 128 0.61 -8.49 4.81
C VAL A 128 -0.64 -8.08 4.05
N GLY A 129 -1.55 -9.01 3.76
CA GLY A 129 -2.85 -8.71 3.16
C GLY A 129 -3.68 -7.69 3.93
N ILE A 130 -3.58 -7.66 5.26
CA ILE A 130 -4.24 -6.66 6.12
C ILE A 130 -3.61 -5.27 5.98
N GLY A 131 -2.31 -5.20 5.71
CA GLY A 131 -1.57 -3.95 5.52
C GLY A 131 -1.68 -3.35 4.12
N ILE A 132 -2.44 -3.98 3.23
CA ILE A 132 -2.72 -3.57 1.85
C ILE A 132 -4.10 -2.91 1.80
#